data_AF-A0A3B1DYJ8-F1
#
_entry.id   AF-A0A3B1DYJ8-F1
#
_cell.length_a   1.000
_cell.length_b   1.000
_cell.length_c   1.000
_cell.angle_alpha   90.00
_cell.angle_beta   90.00
_cell.angle_gamma   90.00
#
_symmetry.space_group_name_H-M   'P 1'
#
loop_
_entity.id
_entity.type
_entity.pdbx_description
1 polymer ?
#
loop_
_entity_poly.entity_id
_entity_poly.type
_entity_poly.pdbx_seq_one_letter_code
_entity_poly.pdbx_strand_id
1 'polypeptide(L)'
;MLRRKQKGQTVLEYAILLVIIMGAFLAISAYLKRGIQGRWKSAADNLGDQYDPRTADSSLNYMLVINSTTTVIAVPDLSDPTKMRTERIDTATSVDRKTGTIKVGAY
;
A
#
# COMPACT_ATOMS: atom_id res chain seq x y z
N MET A 1 37.45 -19.18 42.98
CA MET A 1 37.70 -18.45 41.71
C MET A 1 36.89 -19.12 40.60
N LEU A 2 35.63 -18.70 40.39
CA LEU A 2 34.75 -19.29 39.36
C LEU A 2 34.82 -18.44 38.08
N ARG A 3 35.37 -19.01 37.01
CA ARG A 3 35.46 -18.37 35.69
C ARG A 3 34.07 -18.27 35.06
N ARG A 4 33.61 -17.03 34.87
CA ARG A 4 32.44 -16.64 34.09
C ARG A 4 32.70 -16.97 32.61
N LYS A 5 32.04 -17.98 32.05
CA LYS A 5 32.09 -18.24 30.61
C LYS A 5 31.25 -17.17 29.90
N GLN A 6 31.92 -16.18 29.33
CA GLN A 6 31.31 -15.25 28.37
C GLN A 6 31.54 -15.75 26.94
N LYS A 7 30.55 -15.46 26.09
CA LYS A 7 30.56 -15.46 24.62
C LYS A 7 30.45 -16.81 23.92
N GLY A 8 29.19 -17.15 23.66
CA GLY A 8 28.74 -18.09 22.65
C GLY A 8 27.23 -17.97 22.53
N GLN A 9 26.73 -16.77 22.17
CA GLN A 9 25.30 -16.56 21.95
C GLN A 9 24.92 -17.41 20.73
N THR A 10 24.23 -18.50 20.98
CA THR A 10 23.90 -19.50 19.97
C THR A 10 22.89 -18.91 18.99
N VAL A 11 23.08 -19.17 17.69
CA VAL A 11 22.15 -18.75 16.61
C VAL A 11 20.70 -19.15 16.93
N LEU A 12 20.53 -20.25 17.67
CA LEU A 12 19.23 -20.73 18.16
C LEU A 12 18.51 -19.73 19.08
N GLU A 13 19.24 -19.08 20.00
CA GLU A 13 18.65 -18.11 20.92
C GLU A 13 18.14 -16.88 20.17
N TYR A 14 18.92 -16.41 19.20
CA TYR A 14 18.52 -15.33 18.30
C TYR A 14 17.34 -15.70 17.41
N ALA A 15 17.30 -16.93 16.88
CA ALA A 15 16.20 -17.41 16.06
C ALA A 15 14.89 -17.45 16.86
N ILE A 16 14.92 -17.94 18.10
CA ILE A 16 13.76 -17.98 18.99
C ILE A 16 13.28 -16.56 19.31
N LEU A 17 14.20 -15.65 19.63
CA LEU A 17 13.85 -14.26 19.93
C LEU A 17 13.22 -13.54 18.73
N LEU A 18 13.72 -13.81 17.52
CA LEU A 18 13.17 -13.25 16.28
C LEU A 18 11.75 -13.75 16.01
N VAL A 19 11.48 -15.05 16.23
CA VAL A 19 10.14 -15.64 16.08
C VAL A 19 9.14 -15.00 17.05
N ILE A 20 9.54 -14.76 18.30
CA ILE A 20 8.69 -14.09 19.30
C ILE A 20 8.33 -12.68 18.85
N ILE A 21 9.32 -11.91 18.38
CA ILE A 21 9.10 -10.54 17.89
C ILE A 21 8.18 -10.54 16.66
N MET A 22 8.38 -11.45 15.70
CA MET A 22 7.49 -11.59 14.55
C MET A 22 6.06 -11.94 14.96
N GLY A 23 5.90 -12.86 15.91
CA GLY A 23 4.58 -13.24 16.45
C GLY A 23 3.84 -12.05 17.07
N ALA A 24 4.54 -11.19 17.81
CA ALA A 24 3.96 -9.98 18.39
C ALA A 24 3.47 -8.99 17.32
N PHE A 25 4.24 -8.79 16.25
CA PHE A 25 3.81 -7.93 15.14
C PHE A 25 2.58 -8.47 14.42
N LEU A 26 2.53 -9.79 14.18
CA LEU A 26 1.36 -10.42 13.56
C LEU A 26 0.11 -10.27 14.44
N ALA A 27 0.23 -10.43 15.75
CA ALA A 27 -0.88 -10.25 16.69
C ALA A 27 -1.46 -8.82 16.66
N ILE A 28 -0.59 -7.80 16.63
CA ILE A 28 -1.03 -6.38 16.63
C ILE A 28 -1.56 -5.95 15.25
N SER A 29 -1.14 -6.60 14.17
CA SER A 29 -1.51 -6.23 12.80
C SER A 29 -3.03 -6.18 12.55
N ALA A 30 -3.82 -7.06 13.19
CA ALA A 30 -5.27 -7.06 13.07
C ALA A 30 -5.93 -5.83 13.71
N TYR A 31 -5.37 -5.36 14.83
CA TYR A 31 -5.85 -4.17 15.52
C TYR A 31 -5.55 -2.89 14.73
N LEU A 32 -4.34 -2.80 14.17
CA LEU A 32 -3.95 -1.71 13.27
C LEU A 32 -4.89 -1.60 12.07
N LYS A 33 -5.20 -2.72 11.41
CA LYS A 33 -6.14 -2.76 10.29
C LYS A 33 -7.53 -2.22 10.67
N ARG A 34 -8.06 -2.62 11.84
CA ARG A 34 -9.36 -2.14 12.34
C ARG A 34 -9.34 -0.65 12.67
N GLY A 35 -8.26 -0.14 13.26
CA GLY A 35 -8.11 1.29 13.54
C GLY A 35 -8.10 2.14 12.27
N ILE A 36 -7.36 1.71 11.26
CA ILE A 36 -7.31 2.39 9.95
C ILE A 36 -8.68 2.35 9.27
N GLN A 37 -9.34 1.18 9.27
CA GLN A 37 -10.68 1.04 8.69
C GLN A 37 -11.73 1.90 9.40
N GLY A 38 -11.69 2.00 10.73
CA GLY A 38 -12.59 2.86 11.49
C GLY A 38 -12.39 4.35 11.18
N ARG A 39 -11.13 4.79 11.04
CA ARG A 39 -10.82 6.17 10.63
C ARG A 39 -11.25 6.46 9.20
N TRP A 40 -11.07 5.52 8.27
CA TRP A 40 -11.57 5.66 6.90
C TRP A 40 -13.08 5.71 6.84
N LYS A 41 -13.78 4.87 7.62
CA LYS A 41 -15.24 4.91 7.72
C LYS A 41 -15.71 6.26 8.26
N SER A 42 -15.16 6.74 9.38
CA SER A 42 -15.51 8.05 9.93
C SER A 42 -15.22 9.20 8.95
N ALA A 43 -14.11 9.14 8.20
CA ALA A 43 -13.82 10.13 7.17
C ALA A 43 -14.83 10.06 6.01
N ALA A 44 -15.28 8.87 5.62
CA ALA A 44 -16.31 8.68 4.60
C ALA A 44 -17.69 9.15 5.07
N ASP A 45 -18.08 8.83 6.31
CA ASP A 45 -19.35 9.24 6.90
C ASP A 45 -19.41 10.79 7.04
N ASN A 46 -18.32 11.43 7.48
CA ASN A 46 -18.22 12.89 7.54
C ASN A 46 -18.32 13.57 6.16
N LEU A 47 -17.93 12.89 5.07
CA LEU A 47 -18.14 13.42 3.71
C LEU A 47 -19.62 13.42 3.30
N GLY A 48 -20.45 12.53 3.88
CA GLY A 48 -21.87 12.42 3.59
C GLY A 48 -22.75 13.47 4.30
N ASP A 49 -22.43 13.81 5.55
CA ASP A 49 -23.25 14.70 6.39
C ASP A 49 -23.10 16.21 6.10
N GLN A 50 -22.30 16.60 5.09
CA GLN A 50 -21.98 18.00 4.79
C GLN A 50 -22.95 18.70 3.79
N TYR A 51 -24.10 18.10 3.45
CA TYR A 51 -25.06 18.73 2.55
C TYR A 51 -25.97 19.74 3.27
N ASP A 52 -25.57 21.00 3.29
CA ASP A 52 -26.43 22.15 3.63
C ASP A 52 -26.78 22.95 2.35
N PRO A 53 -28.05 22.98 1.92
CA PRO A 53 -28.45 23.64 0.68
C PRO A 53 -28.40 25.18 0.71
N ARG A 54 -28.02 25.83 1.82
CA ARG A 54 -28.13 27.30 1.97
C ARG A 54 -26.82 28.08 1.75
N THR A 55 -25.65 27.44 1.78
CA THR A 55 -24.35 28.09 1.58
C THR A 55 -23.33 27.13 0.94
N ALA A 56 -23.25 27.09 -0.40
CA ALA A 56 -22.39 26.16 -1.12
C ALA A 56 -21.09 26.81 -1.61
N ASP A 57 -20.06 26.83 -0.75
CA ASP A 57 -18.67 27.11 -1.14
C ASP A 57 -17.97 25.84 -1.58
N SER A 58 -17.15 25.94 -2.63
CA SER A 58 -16.93 24.74 -3.39
C SER A 58 -15.63 24.73 -4.23
N SER A 59 -14.75 23.74 -4.00
CA SER A 59 -13.38 23.58 -4.55
C SER A 59 -13.14 22.21 -5.25
N LEU A 60 -12.80 22.20 -6.55
CA LEU A 60 -12.49 20.96 -7.29
C LEU A 60 -11.00 20.55 -7.28
N ASN A 61 -10.74 19.30 -6.89
CA ASN A 61 -9.44 18.62 -6.92
C ASN A 61 -9.51 17.38 -7.83
N TYR A 62 -8.97 17.50 -9.05
CA TYR A 62 -8.84 16.39 -9.99
C TYR A 62 -7.47 15.71 -9.82
N MET A 63 -7.46 14.41 -9.53
CA MET A 63 -6.22 13.65 -9.40
C MET A 63 -6.28 12.39 -10.26
N LEU A 64 -5.51 12.40 -11.34
CA LEU A 64 -5.30 11.28 -12.25
C LEU A 64 -3.98 10.58 -11.88
N VAL A 65 -4.04 9.33 -11.41
CA VAL A 65 -2.85 8.52 -11.14
C VAL A 65 -2.78 7.39 -12.16
N ILE A 66 -1.83 7.50 -13.09
CA ILE A 66 -1.54 6.48 -14.10
C ILE A 66 -0.24 5.80 -13.69
N ASN A 67 -0.33 4.51 -13.34
CA ASN A 67 0.86 3.68 -13.16
C ASN A 67 0.94 2.70 -14.33
N SER A 68 2.01 2.83 -15.11
CA SER A 68 2.35 1.91 -16.20
C SER A 68 3.69 1.28 -15.89
N THR A 69 3.73 -0.05 -15.80
CA THR A 69 4.96 -0.81 -15.63
C THR A 69 5.08 -1.76 -16.80
N THR A 70 6.13 -1.55 -17.60
CA THR A 70 6.48 -2.42 -18.73
C THR A 70 7.73 -3.18 -18.36
N THR A 71 7.64 -4.51 -18.39
CA THR A 71 8.78 -5.39 -18.22
C THR A 71 9.07 -6.07 -19.55
N VAL A 72 10.30 -5.96 -20.02
CA VAL A 72 10.78 -6.64 -21.23
C VAL A 72 11.82 -7.67 -20.80
N ILE A 73 11.59 -8.94 -21.16
CA ILE A 73 12.49 -10.05 -20.85
C ILE A 73 12.99 -10.63 -22.18
N ALA A 74 14.30 -10.72 -22.34
CA ALA A 74 14.90 -11.44 -23.47
C ALA A 74 15.05 -12.91 -23.09
N VAL A 75 14.37 -13.79 -23.83
CA VAL A 75 14.43 -15.24 -23.67
C VAL A 75 14.99 -15.86 -24.95
N PRO A 76 15.79 -16.94 -24.86
CA PRO A 76 16.25 -17.67 -26.03
C PRO A 76 15.06 -18.32 -26.75
N ASP A 77 15.11 -18.33 -28.09
CA ASP A 77 14.09 -18.98 -28.92
C ASP A 77 14.14 -20.51 -28.75
N LEU A 78 12.98 -21.15 -28.62
CA LEU A 78 12.85 -22.60 -28.47
C LEU A 78 13.33 -23.37 -29.70
N SER A 79 13.32 -22.75 -30.87
CA SER A 79 13.69 -23.36 -32.15
C SER A 79 15.16 -23.17 -32.53
N ASP A 80 15.82 -22.15 -31.97
CA ASP A 80 17.23 -21.81 -32.23
C ASP A 80 17.80 -21.01 -31.05
N PRO A 81 18.58 -21.63 -30.16
CA PRO A 81 19.11 -20.98 -28.95
C PRO A 81 20.07 -19.82 -29.21
N THR A 82 20.54 -19.64 -30.46
CA THR A 82 21.38 -18.50 -30.85
C THR A 82 20.57 -17.23 -31.12
N LYS A 83 19.25 -17.37 -31.22
CA LYS A 83 18.31 -16.27 -31.43
C LYS A 83 17.63 -15.92 -30.10
N MET A 84 17.50 -14.62 -29.87
CA MET A 84 16.82 -14.07 -28.70
C MET A 84 15.46 -13.54 -29.12
N ARG A 85 14.41 -13.92 -28.39
CA ARG A 85 13.06 -13.37 -28.52
C ARG A 85 12.79 -12.51 -27.29
N THR A 86 12.19 -11.34 -27.49
CA THR A 86 11.74 -10.50 -26.38
C THR A 86 10.28 -10.79 -26.06
N GLU A 87 9.98 -11.03 -24.80
CA GLU A 87 8.62 -11.09 -24.27
C GLU A 87 8.33 -9.82 -23.48
N ARG A 88 7.12 -9.27 -23.70
CA ARG A 88 6.67 -8.03 -23.08
C ARG A 88 5.45 -8.32 -22.22
N ILE A 89 5.52 -7.91 -20.96
CA ILE A 89 4.37 -7.91 -20.06
C ILE A 89 4.09 -6.46 -19.68
N ASP A 90 2.91 -5.99 -20.05
CA ASP A 90 2.43 -4.66 -19.69
C ASP A 90 1.36 -4.78 -18.60
N THR A 91 1.59 -4.09 -17.48
CA THR A 91 0.56 -3.89 -16.47
C THR A 91 0.21 -2.41 -16.41
N ALA A 92 -1.03 -2.08 -16.77
CA ALA A 92 -1.58 -0.74 -16.66
C ALA A 92 -2.65 -0.72 -15.58
N THR A 93 -2.47 0.14 -14.57
CA THR A 93 -3.52 0.41 -13.58
C THR A 93 -3.91 1.88 -13.68
N SER A 94 -5.20 2.11 -13.93
CA SER A 94 -5.79 3.44 -13.99
C SER A 94 -6.78 3.59 -12.85
N VAL A 95 -6.54 4.59 -12.00
CA VAL A 95 -7.48 4.97 -10.94
C VAL A 95 -7.89 6.41 -11.21
N ASP A 96 -9.13 6.58 -11.68
CA ASP A 96 -9.71 7.90 -11.88
C ASP A 96 -10.42 8.35 -10.60
N ARG A 97 -10.04 9.52 -10.10
CA ARG A 97 -10.70 10.18 -8.96
C ARG A 97 -11.01 11.63 -9.34
N LYS A 98 -12.28 11.85 -9.64
CA LYS A 98 -12.86 13.18 -9.75
C LYS A 98 -13.41 13.59 -8.39
N THR A 99 -12.84 14.63 -7.80
CA THR A 99 -13.38 15.19 -6.56
C THR A 99 -13.48 16.68 -6.72
N GLY A 100 -14.58 17.24 -6.23
CA GLY A 100 -14.68 18.67 -6.17
C GLY A 100 -16.05 19.24 -6.13
N THR A 101 -16.07 20.55 -6.03
CA THR A 101 -17.22 21.27 -5.55
C THR A 101 -17.47 22.52 -6.43
N ILE A 102 -18.73 22.83 -6.73
CA ILE A 102 -19.21 23.95 -7.58
C ILE A 102 -19.91 25.02 -6.72
N LYS A 103 -19.50 26.28 -6.83
CA LYS A 103 -20.07 27.41 -6.08
C LYS A 103 -21.06 28.18 -6.97
N VAL A 104 -22.36 28.13 -6.64
CA VAL A 104 -23.39 28.97 -7.28
C VAL A 104 -23.96 29.89 -6.21
N GLY A 105 -23.62 31.18 -6.27
CA GLY A 105 -24.27 32.21 -5.47
C GLY A 105 -25.60 32.58 -6.11
N ALA A 106 -26.70 32.42 -5.37
CA ALA A 106 -27.98 33.02 -5.71
C ALA A 106 -28.06 34.40 -5.04
N TYR A 107 -28.29 35.45 -5.82
CA TYR A 107 -29.05 36.60 -5.35
C TYR A 107 -30.53 36.31 -5.62
#